data_AF-A0A7W6RSP0-F1
#
_entry.id   AF-A0A7W6RSP0-F1
#
_cell.length_a   1.000
_cell.length_b   1.000
_cell.length_c   1.000
_cell.angle_alpha   90.00
_cell.angle_beta   90.00
_cell.angle_gamma   90.00
#
_symmetry.space_group_name_H-M   'P 1'
#
loop_
_entity.id
_entity.type
_entity.pdbx_description
1 polymer ?
#
loop_
_entity_poly.entity_id
_entity_poly.type
_entity_poly.pdbx_seq_one_letter_code
_entity_poly.pdbx_strand_id
1 'polypeptide(L)'
;MNTANLQLEGFIMAVAALSDMLVAKGVVTHQELSAALGQAERAVEQDDDHDLTDSNRAATLFPIRVLLLANEASQRGKKFAFSDYAELVGKLT
;
A
#
# COMPACT_ATOMS: atom_id res chain seq x y z
N MET A 1 -10.74 17.25 -0.85
CA MET A 1 -9.42 16.61 -0.65
C MET A 1 -8.49 17.67 -0.06
N ASN A 2 -7.78 17.38 1.03
CA ASN A 2 -6.83 18.33 1.63
C ASN A 2 -5.39 18.04 1.13
N THR A 3 -4.47 18.98 1.33
CA THR A 3 -3.09 18.86 0.84
C THR A 3 -2.35 17.67 1.45
N ALA A 4 -2.66 17.27 2.69
CA ALA A 4 -2.08 16.10 3.34
C ALA A 4 -2.45 14.80 2.60
N ASN A 5 -3.70 14.64 2.17
CA ASN A 5 -4.13 13.48 1.39
C ASN A 5 -3.42 13.41 0.02
N LEU A 6 -3.22 14.55 -0.64
CA LEU A 6 -2.49 14.63 -1.91
C LEU A 6 -1.01 14.29 -1.75
N GLN A 7 -0.38 14.74 -0.67
CA GLN A 7 1.01 14.41 -0.35
C GLN A 7 1.17 12.92 -0.09
N LEU A 8 0.22 12.32 0.65
CA LEU A 8 0.21 10.89 0.91
C LEU A 8 -0.01 10.07 -0.36
N GLU A 9 -0.94 10.48 -1.23
CA GLU A 9 -1.15 9.88 -2.56
C GLU A 9 0.15 9.86 -3.37
N GLY A 10 0.80 11.03 -3.52
CA GLY A 10 2.06 11.14 -4.25
C GLY A 10 3.16 10.27 -3.64
N PHE A 11 3.23 10.22 -2.30
CA PHE A 11 4.21 9.38 -1.59
C PHE A 11 3.98 7.90 -1.83
N ILE A 12 2.73 7.42 -1.72
CA ILE A 12 2.37 6.02 -1.98
C ILE A 12 2.75 5.63 -3.40
N MET A 13 2.42 6.48 -4.39
CA MET A 13 2.75 6.19 -5.79
C MET A 13 4.25 6.21 -6.06
N ALA A 14 5.01 7.09 -5.39
CA ALA A 14 6.47 7.09 -5.48
C ALA A 14 7.06 5.79 -4.91
N VAL A 15 6.57 5.31 -3.76
CA VAL A 15 6.99 4.03 -3.16
C VAL A 15 6.63 2.86 -4.07
N ALA A 16 5.44 2.83 -4.68
CA ALA A 16 5.05 1.81 -5.65
C ALA A 16 6.01 1.77 -6.85
N ALA A 17 6.39 2.93 -7.40
CA ALA A 17 7.33 3.02 -8.51
C ALA A 17 8.75 2.55 -8.12
N LEU A 18 9.21 2.86 -6.91
CA LEU A 18 10.50 2.38 -6.39
C LEU A 18 10.47 0.86 -6.22
N SER A 19 9.41 0.31 -5.64
CA SER A 19 9.19 -1.12 -5.47
C SER A 19 9.24 -1.86 -6.81
N ASP A 20 8.50 -1.37 -7.82
CA ASP A 20 8.54 -1.91 -9.18
C ASP A 20 9.96 -1.91 -9.76
N MET A 21 10.70 -0.81 -9.58
CA MET A 21 12.06 -0.68 -10.08
C MET A 21 13.02 -1.67 -9.40
N LEU A 22 12.87 -1.91 -8.09
CA LEU A 22 13.66 -2.89 -7.36
C LEU A 22 13.35 -4.32 -7.82
N VAL A 23 12.07 -4.64 -8.06
CA VAL A 23 11.67 -5.94 -8.59
C VAL A 23 12.19 -6.15 -10.01
N ALA A 24 12.07 -5.15 -10.88
CA ALA A 24 12.56 -5.22 -12.26
C ALA A 24 14.08 -5.42 -12.33
N LYS A 25 14.83 -4.91 -11.34
CA LYS A 25 16.28 -5.14 -11.20
C LYS A 25 16.65 -6.47 -10.54
N GLY A 26 15.67 -7.25 -10.09
CA GLY A 26 15.89 -8.50 -9.38
C GLY A 26 16.48 -8.32 -7.98
N VAL A 27 16.35 -7.13 -7.38
CA VAL A 27 16.83 -6.86 -6.01
C VAL A 27 15.92 -7.51 -4.98
N VAL A 28 14.62 -7.53 -5.25
CA VAL A 28 13.60 -8.23 -4.48
C VAL A 28 12.63 -8.92 -5.43
N THR A 29 11.95 -9.95 -4.97
CA THR A 29 10.84 -10.59 -5.68
C THR A 29 9.51 -9.95 -5.28
N HIS A 30 8.48 -10.08 -6.13
CA HIS A 30 7.11 -9.71 -5.76
C HIS A 30 6.66 -10.41 -4.47
N GLN A 31 7.11 -11.65 -4.22
CA GLN A 31 6.71 -12.42 -3.04
C GLN A 31 7.38 -11.91 -1.76
N GLU A 32 8.67 -11.55 -1.81
CA GLU A 32 9.36 -10.89 -0.69
C GLU A 32 8.74 -9.53 -0.36
N LEU A 33 8.39 -8.76 -1.39
CA LEU A 33 7.74 -7.47 -1.19
C LEU A 33 6.34 -7.62 -0.57
N SER A 34 5.52 -8.56 -1.06
CA SER A 34 4.22 -8.88 -0.44
C SER A 34 4.38 -9.35 1.01
N ALA A 35 5.39 -10.17 1.29
CA ALA A 35 5.66 -10.65 2.65
C ALA A 35 6.09 -9.51 3.59
N ALA A 36 6.89 -8.56 3.11
CA ALA A 36 7.29 -7.38 3.88
C ALA A 36 6.10 -6.44 4.15
N LEU A 37 5.29 -6.15 3.13
CA LEU A 37 4.08 -5.34 3.27
C LEU A 37 3.05 -6.01 4.18
N GLY A 38 2.84 -7.32 4.06
CA GLY A 38 1.95 -8.08 4.95
C GLY A 38 2.47 -8.22 6.39
N GLN A 39 3.77 -8.05 6.63
CA GLN A 39 4.30 -7.88 8.00
C GLN A 39 3.97 -6.49 8.55
N ALA A 40 4.11 -5.44 7.74
CA ALA A 40 3.73 -4.09 8.14
C ALA A 40 2.21 -3.98 8.41
N GLU A 41 1.38 -4.62 7.58
CA GLU A 41 -0.07 -4.66 7.79
C GLU A 41 -0.41 -5.31 9.14
N ARG A 42 0.11 -6.52 9.38
CA ARG A 42 -0.09 -7.21 10.66
C ARG A 42 0.43 -6.43 11.85
N ALA A 43 1.55 -5.73 11.72
CA ALA A 43 2.07 -4.89 12.79
C ALA A 43 1.09 -3.78 13.17
N VAL A 44 0.44 -3.14 12.18
CA VAL A 44 -0.60 -2.12 12.43
C VAL A 44 -1.89 -2.74 12.98
N GLU A 45 -2.24 -3.95 12.57
CA GLU A 45 -3.42 -4.66 13.11
C GLU A 45 -3.21 -5.14 14.55
N GLN A 46 -1.99 -5.59 14.89
CA GLN A 46 -1.60 -6.07 16.20
C GLN A 46 -1.12 -4.96 17.15
N ASP A 47 -0.99 -3.74 16.65
CA ASP A 47 -0.72 -2.58 17.48
C ASP A 47 -1.95 -2.31 18.36
N ASP A 48 -1.89 -2.88 19.56
CA ASP A 48 -2.81 -2.66 20.68
C ASP A 48 -2.51 -1.32 21.38
N ASP A 49 -1.39 -0.68 21.07
CA ASP A 49 -1.02 0.58 21.69
C ASP A 49 -1.74 1.74 21.00
N HIS A 50 -2.57 2.41 21.81
CA HIS A 50 -3.31 3.66 21.57
C HIS A 50 -4.75 3.54 21.07
N ASP A 51 -5.60 4.43 21.62
CA ASP A 51 -7.02 4.73 21.38
C ASP A 51 -7.38 5.08 19.91
N LEU A 52 -6.77 4.42 18.93
CA LEU A 52 -7.09 4.58 17.53
C LEU A 52 -8.47 3.98 17.28
N THR A 53 -9.42 4.86 17.01
CA THR A 53 -10.71 4.48 16.43
C THR A 53 -10.50 3.63 15.17
N ASP A 54 -11.49 2.81 14.83
CA ASP A 54 -11.47 1.99 13.61
C ASP A 54 -11.15 2.81 12.35
N SER A 55 -11.62 4.06 12.30
CA SER A 55 -11.33 4.97 11.19
C SER A 55 -9.86 5.37 11.11
N ASN A 56 -9.19 5.60 12.24
CA ASN A 56 -7.77 5.94 12.24
C ASN A 56 -6.93 4.72 11.88
N ARG A 57 -7.31 3.52 12.38
CA ARG A 57 -6.66 2.27 12.00
C ARG A 57 -6.79 2.00 10.50
N ALA A 58 -7.98 2.20 9.94
CA ALA A 58 -8.22 2.09 8.50
C ALA A 58 -7.37 3.08 7.69
N ALA A 59 -7.21 4.32 8.16
CA ALA A 59 -6.36 5.32 7.52
C ALA A 59 -4.88 4.91 7.53
N THR A 60 -4.39 4.29 8.60
CA THR A 60 -3.01 3.76 8.69
C THR A 60 -2.79 2.54 7.79
N LEU A 61 -3.78 1.65 7.69
CA LEU A 61 -3.71 0.45 6.84
C LEU A 61 -3.81 0.77 5.34
N PHE A 62 -4.51 1.86 4.98
CA PHE A 62 -4.81 2.20 3.60
C PHE A 62 -3.56 2.29 2.68
N PRO A 63 -2.47 3.01 3.03
CA PRO A 63 -1.25 3.02 2.24
C PRO A 63 -0.65 1.63 1.98
N ILE A 64 -0.67 0.77 3.00
CA ILE A 64 -0.10 -0.59 2.93
C ILE A 64 -0.91 -1.43 1.94
N ARG A 65 -2.24 -1.36 2.02
CA ARG A 65 -3.16 -2.07 1.12
C ARG A 65 -3.04 -1.59 -0.33
N VAL A 66 -2.87 -0.29 -0.56
CA VAL A 66 -2.58 0.23 -1.90
C VAL A 66 -1.28 -0.35 -2.46
N LEU A 67 -0.21 -0.40 -1.65
CA LEU A 67 1.08 -0.94 -2.09
C LEU A 67 1.02 -2.46 -2.37
N LEU A 68 0.23 -3.22 -1.59
CA LEU A 68 -0.03 -4.63 -1.86
C LEU A 68 -0.71 -4.83 -3.23
N LEU A 69 -1.78 -4.07 -3.48
CA LEU A 69 -2.48 -4.11 -4.78
C LEU A 69 -1.60 -3.64 -5.93
N ALA A 70 -0.74 -2.64 -5.70
CA ALA A 70 0.22 -2.18 -6.70
C ALA A 70 1.23 -3.29 -7.05
N ASN A 71 1.76 -3.98 -6.04
CA ASN A 71 2.65 -5.11 -6.24
C ASN A 71 1.98 -6.26 -7.02
N GLU A 72 0.74 -6.61 -6.67
CA GLU A 72 -0.04 -7.63 -7.39
C GLU A 72 -0.35 -7.22 -8.84
N ALA A 73 -0.72 -5.96 -9.07
CA ALA A 73 -0.97 -5.43 -10.40
C ALA A 73 0.30 -5.51 -11.26
N SER A 74 1.42 -5.07 -10.70
CA SER A 74 2.75 -5.09 -11.33
C SER A 74 3.18 -6.50 -11.70
N GLN A 75 2.98 -7.48 -10.80
CA GLN A 75 3.22 -8.90 -11.07
C GLN A 75 2.40 -9.42 -12.26
N ARG A 76 1.20 -8.87 -12.47
CA ARG A 76 0.32 -9.19 -13.61
C ARG A 76 0.60 -8.32 -14.85
N GLY A 77 1.66 -7.51 -14.85
CA GLY A 77 2.02 -6.60 -15.94
C GLY A 77 1.07 -5.40 -16.09
N LYS A 78 0.34 -5.03 -15.03
CA LYS A 78 -0.61 -3.91 -15.02
C LYS A 78 -0.10 -2.77 -14.15
N LYS A 79 -0.50 -1.55 -14.50
CA LYS A 79 -0.30 -0.34 -13.69
C LYS A 79 -1.58 0.48 -13.69
N PHE A 80 -1.92 1.05 -12.55
CA PHE A 80 -3.12 1.85 -12.37
C PHE A 80 -2.79 3.22 -11.76
N ALA A 81 -3.74 4.15 -11.81
CA ALA A 81 -3.65 5.39 -11.07
C ALA A 81 -3.99 5.15 -9.58
N PHE A 82 -3.61 6.09 -8.72
CA PHE A 82 -3.94 6.01 -7.30
C PHE A 82 -5.45 5.87 -7.05
N SER A 83 -6.28 6.60 -7.80
CA SER A 83 -7.74 6.54 -7.69
C SER A 83 -8.29 5.13 -7.89
N ASP A 84 -7.70 4.37 -8.81
CA ASP A 84 -8.12 3.00 -9.10
C ASP A 84 -7.77 2.07 -7.93
N TYR A 85 -6.56 2.21 -7.37
CA TYR A 85 -6.16 1.46 -6.18
C TYR A 85 -7.01 1.82 -4.97
N ALA A 86 -7.31 3.11 -4.77
CA ALA A 86 -8.17 3.57 -3.69
C ALA A 86 -9.58 2.96 -3.77
N GLU A 87 -10.15 2.89 -4.98
CA GLU A 87 -11.43 2.23 -5.21
C GLU A 87 -11.37 0.72 -4.92
N LEU A 88 -10.29 0.06 -5.32
CA LEU A 88 -10.09 -1.36 -5.04
C LEU A 88 -9.97 -1.65 -3.53
N VAL A 89 -9.24 -0.81 -2.78
CA VAL A 89 -9.17 -0.93 -1.31
C VAL A 89 -10.55 -0.77 -0.69
N GLY A 90 -11.34 0.21 -1.14
CA GLY A 90 -12.70 0.44 -0.63
C GLY A 90 -13.70 -0.69 -0.92
N LYS A 91 -13.40 -1.59 -1.86
CA LYS A 91 -14.22 -2.79 -2.14
C LYS A 91 -13.82 -4.01 -1.31
N LEU A 92 -12.67 -3.97 -0.64
CA LEU A 92 -12.13 -5.07 0.17
C LEU A 92 -12.48 -4.94 1.66
N THR A 93 -12.86 -3.75 2.10
CA THR A 93 -13.38 -3.41 3.44
C THR A 93 -14.90 -3.42 3.47
#